data_AF-A0A958HUQ2-F1
#
_entry.id   AF-A0A958HUQ2-F1
#
_cell.length_a   1.000
_cell.length_b   1.000
_cell.length_c   1.000
_cell.angle_alpha   90.00
_cell.angle_beta   90.00
_cell.angle_gamma   90.00
#
_symmetry.space_group_name_H-M   'P 1'
#
loop_
_entity.id
_entity.type
_entity.pdbx_description
1 polymer ?
#
loop_
_entity_poly.entity_id
_entity_poly.type
_entity_poly.pdbx_seq_one_letter_code
_entity_poly.pdbx_strand_id
1 'polypeptide(L)'
;MFKSIFAVLLMLGLLLLSGCNQDSVTPSEVSLEADGPTYLLVEDSDPLSLESDHAFMMDGAGPIIFQVLDLSEEQIAQIREIVSSYRGQFGRCQERWQSGQSWEDIRAAREAARDSMFAEILTVLTPEQRAIIEEIQNQLDQGIYPEILVEKRVEFFTELLSLTADQQNIFSAMFAQFGQDMLEARDNAANRRELHETLRALFEELDTQIAAVLNADQLEVYNTWKAERERHRPHHRP
;
A
#
# COMPACT_ATOMS: atom_id res chain seq x y z
N MET A 1 -18.86 -1.44 -8.02
CA MET A 1 -19.14 -1.51 -6.57
C MET A 1 -18.03 -2.22 -5.78
N PHE A 2 -17.71 -3.50 -5.98
CA PHE A 2 -16.67 -4.18 -5.16
C PHE A 2 -15.21 -3.80 -5.48
N LYS A 3 -14.89 -3.48 -6.74
CA LYS A 3 -13.51 -3.14 -7.16
C LYS A 3 -12.95 -1.89 -6.48
N SER A 4 -13.80 -0.94 -6.12
CA SER A 4 -13.38 0.38 -5.64
C SER A 4 -13.38 0.51 -4.12
N ILE A 5 -14.26 -0.23 -3.44
CA ILE A 5 -14.11 -0.51 -2.00
C ILE A 5 -12.72 -1.10 -1.78
N PHE A 6 -12.26 -2.00 -2.66
CA PHE A 6 -10.90 -2.53 -2.63
C PHE A 6 -9.83 -1.45 -2.79
N ALA A 7 -10.02 -0.42 -3.61
CA ALA A 7 -9.02 0.64 -3.80
C ALA A 7 -8.85 1.50 -2.55
N VAL A 8 -9.96 1.87 -1.90
CA VAL A 8 -9.96 2.63 -0.63
C VAL A 8 -9.48 1.76 0.54
N LEU A 9 -9.87 0.48 0.58
CA LEU A 9 -9.40 -0.51 1.56
C LEU A 9 -7.92 -0.87 1.42
N LEU A 10 -7.40 -0.91 0.19
CA LEU A 10 -5.98 -1.14 -0.08
C LEU A 10 -5.17 0.09 0.34
N MET A 11 -5.71 1.30 0.11
CA MET A 11 -5.10 2.54 0.56
C MET A 11 -5.14 2.67 2.09
N LEU A 12 -6.23 2.31 2.78
CA LEU A 12 -6.39 2.49 4.23
C LEU A 12 -5.86 1.31 5.08
N GLY A 13 -5.96 0.08 4.59
CA GLY A 13 -5.85 -1.14 5.40
C GLY A 13 -4.47 -1.80 5.45
N LEU A 14 -3.47 -1.30 4.73
CA LEU A 14 -2.17 -1.99 4.60
C LEU A 14 -1.09 -1.51 5.59
N LEU A 15 -1.41 -0.62 6.54
CA LEU A 15 -0.41 0.05 7.37
C LEU A 15 0.01 -0.59 8.69
N LEU A 16 -0.65 -1.64 9.18
CA LEU A 16 -0.37 -2.12 10.56
C LEU A 16 -0.06 -3.62 10.65
N LEU A 17 0.22 -4.26 9.51
CA LEU A 17 0.58 -5.68 9.42
C LEU A 17 2.08 -5.92 9.24
N SER A 18 2.93 -4.93 9.51
CA SER A 18 4.38 -5.12 9.53
C SER A 18 4.80 -5.86 10.80
N GLY A 19 5.04 -7.16 10.63
CA GLY A 19 5.81 -8.00 11.54
C GLY A 19 5.23 -9.40 11.61
N CYS A 20 5.58 -10.20 10.62
CA CYS A 20 5.76 -11.63 10.84
C CYS A 20 7.25 -11.81 11.15
N ASN A 21 7.62 -11.75 12.42
CA ASN A 21 8.84 -12.37 12.92
C ASN A 21 8.40 -13.64 13.64
N GLN A 22 8.65 -14.80 13.04
CA GLN A 22 8.50 -16.10 13.69
C GLN A 22 9.80 -16.38 14.43
N ASP A 23 9.81 -16.18 15.75
CA ASP A 23 10.76 -16.88 16.60
C ASP A 23 10.26 -18.30 16.89
N SER A 24 11.10 -19.25 16.48
CA SER A 24 11.23 -20.63 16.97
C SER A 24 10.08 -21.60 16.70
N VAL A 25 10.35 -22.63 15.87
CA VAL A 25 10.80 -23.97 16.33
C VAL A 25 11.41 -24.69 15.12
N THR A 26 12.69 -25.04 15.23
CA THR A 26 13.34 -26.00 14.33
C THR A 26 12.91 -27.42 14.69
N PRO A 27 12.48 -28.28 13.73
CA PRO A 27 12.49 -29.71 13.94
C PRO A 27 13.84 -30.28 13.43
N SER A 28 14.63 -30.80 14.36
CA SER A 28 15.77 -31.66 14.04
C SER A 28 15.31 -33.03 13.53
N GLU A 29 16.12 -33.57 12.61
CA GLU A 29 16.37 -34.98 12.29
C GLU A 29 15.39 -35.82 11.44
N VAL A 30 15.70 -35.86 10.13
CA VAL A 30 16.25 -37.00 9.36
C VAL A 30 15.45 -38.33 9.23
N SER A 31 15.03 -38.64 7.99
CA SER A 31 15.40 -39.82 7.15
C SER A 31 14.44 -39.96 5.94
N LEU A 32 14.93 -39.87 4.68
CA LEU A 32 15.25 -40.99 3.74
C LEU A 32 14.00 -41.87 3.43
N GLU A 33 13.51 -42.13 2.23
CA GLU A 33 13.95 -42.10 0.82
C GLU A 33 12.70 -41.98 -0.08
N ALA A 34 12.83 -41.44 -1.30
CA ALA A 34 12.27 -42.03 -2.54
C ALA A 34 12.40 -41.04 -3.71
N ASP A 35 13.09 -41.50 -4.75
CA ASP A 35 13.25 -40.84 -6.05
C ASP A 35 11.90 -40.40 -6.65
N GLY A 36 11.80 -39.11 -6.92
CA GLY A 36 10.76 -38.49 -7.74
C GLY A 36 11.37 -37.30 -8.48
N PRO A 37 10.93 -37.00 -9.71
CA PRO A 37 11.60 -36.03 -10.55
C PRO A 37 11.66 -34.67 -9.86
N THR A 38 12.87 -34.12 -9.79
CA THR A 38 13.16 -32.76 -9.34
C THR A 38 12.44 -31.77 -10.26
N TYR A 39 11.16 -31.54 -9.99
CA TYR A 39 10.48 -30.35 -10.46
C TYR A 39 11.05 -29.18 -9.66
N LEU A 40 12.13 -28.60 -10.17
CA LEU A 40 12.41 -27.19 -10.00
C LEU A 40 11.23 -26.42 -10.61
N LEU A 41 10.14 -26.29 -9.84
CA LEU A 41 9.12 -25.27 -10.07
C LEU A 41 9.77 -23.92 -9.75
N VAL A 42 10.52 -23.42 -10.71
CA VAL A 42 10.75 -21.98 -10.89
C VAL A 42 9.61 -21.50 -11.77
N GLU A 43 8.40 -21.42 -11.21
CA GLU A 43 7.24 -20.76 -11.80
C GLU A 43 6.27 -20.57 -10.63
N ASP A 44 5.91 -19.32 -10.37
CA ASP A 44 5.12 -18.81 -9.25
C ASP A 44 5.90 -18.60 -7.94
N SER A 45 6.59 -17.47 -7.90
CA SER A 45 6.85 -16.71 -6.67
C SER A 45 5.67 -16.83 -5.69
N ASP A 46 5.96 -17.16 -4.43
CA ASP A 46 5.01 -17.42 -3.35
C ASP A 46 3.76 -16.52 -3.43
N PRO A 47 2.56 -17.05 -3.75
CA PRO A 47 1.32 -16.27 -3.82
C PRO A 47 0.90 -15.70 -2.46
N LEU A 48 1.59 -16.11 -1.38
CA LEU A 48 1.44 -15.61 -0.02
C LEU A 48 2.47 -14.54 0.35
N SER A 49 3.40 -14.17 -0.55
CA SER A 49 4.29 -13.05 -0.31
C SER A 49 3.45 -11.78 -0.15
N LEU A 50 3.21 -11.40 1.10
CA LEU A 50 2.72 -10.08 1.50
C LEU A 50 3.61 -8.98 0.93
N GLU A 51 4.81 -9.33 0.50
CA GLU A 51 5.99 -8.48 0.35
C GLU A 51 6.01 -7.75 -0.99
N SER A 52 5.46 -8.35 -2.06
CA SER A 52 5.30 -7.66 -3.36
C SER A 52 4.19 -6.62 -3.35
N ASP A 53 3.15 -6.81 -2.53
CA ASP A 53 2.09 -5.81 -2.30
C ASP A 53 2.55 -4.72 -1.31
N HIS A 54 3.57 -5.01 -0.49
CA HIS A 54 4.20 -4.07 0.46
C HIS A 54 5.12 -3.03 -0.22
N ALA A 55 5.79 -3.42 -1.31
CA ALA A 55 6.70 -2.54 -2.06
C ALA A 55 6.00 -1.31 -2.66
N PHE A 56 4.67 -1.36 -2.81
CA PHE A 56 3.90 -0.33 -3.50
C PHE A 56 3.41 0.82 -2.60
N MET A 57 3.39 0.68 -1.27
CA MET A 57 2.50 1.49 -0.41
C MET A 57 3.08 2.03 0.90
N MET A 58 4.38 1.88 1.18
CA MET A 58 4.89 2.14 2.52
C MET A 58 6.21 2.88 2.52
N ASP A 59 6.17 4.19 2.26
CA ASP A 59 7.21 5.00 2.87
C ASP A 59 6.76 6.34 3.51
N GLY A 60 7.09 6.47 4.80
CA GLY A 60 7.26 7.69 5.62
C GLY A 60 6.03 8.51 5.97
N ALA A 61 5.15 8.73 4.99
CA ALA A 61 3.84 9.34 5.18
C ALA A 61 2.82 8.20 5.12
N GLY A 62 1.85 8.16 6.02
CA GLY A 62 0.72 7.25 5.86
C GLY A 62 0.09 7.38 4.47
N PRO A 63 -0.85 6.49 4.10
CA PRO A 63 -1.51 6.62 2.82
C PRO A 63 -2.19 8.00 2.82
N ILE A 64 -2.06 8.73 1.72
CA ILE A 64 -2.43 10.16 1.63
C ILE A 64 -3.85 10.41 2.16
N ILE A 65 -4.74 9.43 2.02
CA ILE A 65 -6.08 9.39 2.60
C ILE A 65 -6.13 9.69 4.12
N PHE A 66 -5.16 9.27 4.95
CA PHE A 66 -5.18 9.60 6.39
C PHE A 66 -4.85 11.07 6.65
N GLN A 67 -4.03 11.69 5.81
CA GLN A 67 -3.75 13.13 5.87
C GLN A 67 -4.97 13.93 5.41
N VAL A 68 -5.70 13.43 4.42
CA VAL A 68 -6.94 14.06 3.93
C VAL A 68 -8.02 14.11 5.00
N LEU A 69 -8.09 13.07 5.86
CA LEU A 69 -9.13 12.95 6.87
C LEU A 69 -8.85 13.72 8.16
N ASP A 70 -7.66 14.33 8.29
CA ASP A 70 -7.23 15.09 9.47
C ASP A 70 -7.60 14.39 10.78
N LEU A 71 -7.22 13.11 10.90
CA LEU A 71 -7.61 12.26 12.03
C LEU A 71 -7.03 12.80 13.35
N SER A 72 -7.85 12.84 14.40
CA SER A 72 -7.37 13.19 15.74
C SER A 72 -6.46 12.10 16.32
N GLU A 73 -5.61 12.45 17.28
CA GLU A 73 -4.72 11.47 17.96
C GLU A 73 -5.52 10.30 18.56
N GLU A 74 -6.72 10.59 19.08
CA GLU A 74 -7.60 9.57 19.63
C GLU A 74 -8.20 8.66 18.55
N GLN A 75 -8.61 9.23 17.41
CA GLN A 75 -9.05 8.42 16.26
C GLN A 75 -7.91 7.54 15.72
N ILE A 76 -6.68 8.08 15.63
CA ILE A 76 -5.49 7.33 15.23
C ILE A 76 -5.23 6.18 16.19
N ALA A 77 -5.33 6.40 17.50
CA ALA A 77 -5.15 5.36 18.51
C ALA A 77 -6.20 4.23 18.36
N GLN A 78 -7.48 4.60 18.20
CA GLN A 78 -8.58 3.65 18.00
C GLN A 78 -8.40 2.84 16.70
N ILE A 79 -8.05 3.51 15.59
CA ILE A 79 -7.78 2.82 14.31
C ILE A 79 -6.59 1.87 14.46
N ARG A 80 -5.53 2.26 15.17
CA ARG A 80 -4.40 1.36 15.43
C ARG A 80 -4.80 0.11 16.19
N GLU A 81 -5.66 0.25 17.21
CA GLU A 81 -6.17 -0.87 17.98
C GLU A 81 -7.02 -1.80 17.10
N ILE A 82 -7.95 -1.25 16.33
CA ILE A 82 -8.78 -2.00 15.37
C ILE A 82 -7.88 -2.81 14.45
N VAL A 83 -6.95 -2.20 13.72
CA VAL A 83 -6.14 -2.95 12.75
C VAL A 83 -5.22 -3.97 13.44
N SER A 84 -4.69 -3.66 14.63
CA SER A 84 -3.89 -4.60 15.42
C SER A 84 -4.68 -5.86 15.78
N SER A 85 -5.97 -5.72 16.08
CA SER A 85 -6.85 -6.87 16.38
C SER A 85 -7.06 -7.78 15.16
N TYR A 86 -7.07 -7.20 13.95
CA TYR A 86 -7.22 -7.95 12.70
C TYR A 86 -5.92 -8.59 12.20
N ARG A 87 -4.77 -8.25 12.79
CA ARG A 87 -3.46 -8.76 12.37
C ARG A 87 -3.35 -10.28 12.36
N GLY A 88 -3.92 -10.93 13.38
CA GLY A 88 -4.01 -12.40 13.43
C GLY A 88 -4.90 -12.98 12.34
N GLN A 89 -5.93 -12.27 11.86
CA GLN A 89 -6.78 -12.75 10.77
C GLN A 89 -6.05 -12.73 9.43
N PHE A 90 -5.23 -11.70 9.19
CA PHE A 90 -4.43 -11.58 7.98
C PHE A 90 -3.22 -12.52 7.96
N GLY A 91 -2.54 -12.71 9.09
CA GLY A 91 -1.38 -13.61 9.20
C GLY A 91 -1.70 -15.10 9.03
N ARG A 92 -2.96 -15.51 9.24
CA ARG A 92 -3.40 -16.91 9.12
C ARG A 92 -3.62 -17.39 7.69
N CYS A 93 -3.28 -16.60 6.67
CA CYS A 93 -3.37 -17.05 5.27
C CYS A 93 -2.51 -18.29 5.02
N GLN A 94 -1.30 -18.34 5.58
CA GLN A 94 -0.39 -19.47 5.42
C GLN A 94 -0.91 -20.74 6.11
N GLU A 95 -1.45 -20.62 7.32
CA GLU A 95 -2.09 -21.74 8.04
C GLU A 95 -3.32 -22.26 7.29
N ARG A 96 -4.12 -21.36 6.70
CA ARG A 96 -5.29 -21.73 5.87
C ARG A 96 -4.86 -22.48 4.61
N TRP A 97 -3.80 -22.04 3.96
CA TRP A 97 -3.21 -22.75 2.82
C TRP A 97 -2.70 -24.14 3.23
N GLN A 98 -1.96 -24.23 4.33
CA GLN A 98 -1.43 -25.50 4.85
C GLN A 98 -2.53 -26.47 5.31
N SER A 99 -3.68 -25.96 5.74
CA SER A 99 -4.85 -26.79 6.08
C SER A 99 -5.65 -27.28 4.87
N GLY A 100 -5.21 -26.93 3.65
CA GLY A 100 -5.81 -27.39 2.40
C GLY A 100 -7.04 -26.59 1.96
N GLN A 101 -7.26 -25.38 2.51
CA GLN A 101 -8.28 -24.49 1.98
C GLN A 101 -7.93 -24.06 0.56
N SER A 102 -8.96 -23.89 -0.27
CA SER A 102 -8.76 -23.38 -1.62
C SER A 102 -8.25 -21.93 -1.58
N TRP A 103 -7.53 -21.53 -2.61
CA TRP A 103 -7.12 -20.13 -2.79
C TRP A 103 -8.33 -19.18 -2.79
N GLU A 104 -9.45 -19.59 -3.38
CA GLU A 104 -10.68 -18.79 -3.44
C GLU A 104 -11.24 -18.53 -2.04
N ASP A 105 -11.26 -19.55 -1.17
CA ASP A 105 -11.72 -19.41 0.22
C ASP A 105 -10.79 -18.50 1.04
N ILE A 106 -9.47 -18.63 0.86
CA ILE A 106 -8.49 -17.79 1.53
C ILE A 106 -8.65 -16.33 1.10
N ARG A 107 -8.84 -16.09 -0.20
CA ARG A 107 -9.09 -14.76 -0.76
C ARG A 107 -10.38 -14.17 -0.21
N ALA A 108 -11.48 -14.93 -0.25
CA ALA A 108 -12.78 -14.48 0.24
C ALA A 108 -12.72 -14.15 1.75
N ALA A 109 -12.04 -14.97 2.54
CA ALA A 109 -11.89 -14.73 3.97
C ALA A 109 -10.97 -13.53 4.28
N ARG A 110 -9.98 -13.24 3.42
CA ARG A 110 -9.15 -12.02 3.52
C ARG A 110 -9.94 -10.77 3.15
N GLU A 111 -10.81 -10.87 2.15
CA GLU A 111 -11.73 -9.79 1.76
C GLU A 111 -12.73 -9.48 2.86
N ALA A 112 -13.42 -10.49 3.40
CA ALA A 112 -14.33 -10.34 4.52
C ALA A 112 -13.65 -9.70 5.75
N ALA A 113 -12.39 -10.05 6.04
CA ALA A 113 -11.62 -9.46 7.13
C ALA A 113 -11.32 -7.97 6.87
N ARG A 114 -10.98 -7.58 5.63
CA ARG A 114 -10.79 -6.16 5.28
C ARG A 114 -12.09 -5.37 5.39
N ASP A 115 -13.19 -5.92 4.88
CA ASP A 115 -14.50 -5.28 4.92
C ASP A 115 -14.96 -5.05 6.37
N SER A 116 -14.77 -6.06 7.23
CA SER A 116 -15.13 -5.97 8.65
C SER A 116 -14.27 -4.94 9.39
N MET A 117 -12.95 -4.97 9.17
CA MET A 117 -12.02 -4.00 9.73
C MET A 117 -12.39 -2.56 9.33
N PHE A 118 -12.78 -2.35 8.08
CA PHE A 118 -13.16 -1.03 7.60
C PHE A 118 -14.51 -0.56 8.10
N ALA A 119 -15.49 -1.47 8.20
CA ALA A 119 -16.76 -1.16 8.85
C ALA A 119 -16.53 -0.63 10.27
N GLU A 120 -15.61 -1.24 11.04
CA GLU A 120 -15.21 -0.74 12.35
C GLU A 120 -14.50 0.62 12.29
N ILE A 121 -13.56 0.82 11.36
CA ILE A 121 -12.88 2.12 11.16
C ILE A 121 -13.91 3.23 10.87
N LEU A 122 -14.91 2.98 10.02
CA LEU A 122 -15.95 3.96 9.68
C LEU A 122 -16.77 4.42 10.91
N THR A 123 -16.84 3.60 11.97
CA THR A 123 -17.52 3.99 13.23
C THR A 123 -16.73 5.01 14.05
N VAL A 124 -15.40 5.04 13.88
CA VAL A 124 -14.49 5.99 14.56
C VAL A 124 -14.50 7.36 13.88
N LEU A 125 -14.85 7.41 12.59
CA LEU A 125 -14.85 8.63 11.80
C LEU A 125 -16.08 9.50 12.05
N THR A 126 -15.95 10.81 11.86
CA THR A 126 -17.08 11.74 11.88
C THR A 126 -17.93 11.61 10.61
N PRO A 127 -19.20 12.09 10.61
CA PRO A 127 -20.01 12.14 9.40
C PRO A 127 -19.34 12.88 8.24
N GLU A 128 -18.62 13.96 8.53
CA GLU A 128 -17.92 14.77 7.55
C GLU A 128 -16.73 14.01 6.94
N GLN A 129 -15.93 13.33 7.77
CA GLN A 129 -14.83 12.46 7.31
C GLN A 129 -15.35 11.32 6.42
N ARG A 130 -16.49 10.72 6.77
CA ARG A 130 -17.12 9.69 5.94
C ARG A 130 -17.56 10.23 4.58
N ALA A 131 -18.12 11.44 4.54
CA ALA A 131 -18.52 12.07 3.28
C ALA A 131 -17.31 12.32 2.35
N ILE A 132 -16.14 12.69 2.91
CA ILE A 132 -14.90 12.83 2.13
C ILE A 132 -14.47 11.49 1.53
N ILE A 133 -14.52 10.40 2.31
CA ILE A 133 -14.21 9.05 1.81
C ILE A 133 -15.17 8.65 0.68
N GLU A 134 -16.46 8.91 0.86
CA GLU A 134 -17.48 8.58 -0.15
C GLU A 134 -17.26 9.35 -1.45
N GLU A 135 -16.91 10.64 -1.38
CA GLU A 135 -16.60 11.45 -2.56
C GLU A 135 -15.34 10.93 -3.29
N ILE A 136 -14.27 10.68 -2.54
CA ILE A 136 -13.04 10.07 -3.08
C ILE A 136 -13.37 8.73 -3.76
N GLN A 137 -14.21 7.92 -3.12
CA GLN A 137 -14.62 6.64 -3.68
C GLN A 137 -15.42 6.82 -4.96
N ASN A 138 -16.39 7.74 -5.01
CA ASN A 138 -17.18 8.01 -6.20
C ASN A 138 -16.33 8.46 -7.38
N GLN A 139 -15.31 9.28 -7.15
CA GLN A 139 -14.38 9.70 -8.20
C GLN A 139 -13.54 8.52 -8.70
N LEU A 140 -13.03 7.68 -7.79
CA LEU A 140 -12.28 6.47 -8.16
C LEU A 140 -13.15 5.45 -8.91
N ASP A 141 -14.43 5.28 -8.56
CA ASP A 141 -15.40 4.45 -9.29
C ASP A 141 -15.60 4.93 -10.73
N GLN A 142 -15.43 6.23 -10.97
CA GLN A 142 -15.50 6.85 -12.29
C GLN A 142 -14.16 6.81 -13.04
N GLY A 143 -13.12 6.22 -12.46
CA GLY A 143 -11.76 6.21 -13.03
C GLY A 143 -11.09 7.57 -12.98
N ILE A 144 -11.50 8.45 -12.05
CA ILE A 144 -10.94 9.79 -11.88
C ILE A 144 -10.08 9.80 -10.62
N TYR A 145 -8.81 10.19 -10.76
CA TYR A 145 -7.95 10.42 -9.62
C TYR A 145 -8.38 11.68 -8.84
N PRO A 146 -8.67 11.60 -7.54
CA PRO A 146 -9.24 12.71 -6.79
C PRO A 146 -8.28 13.88 -6.58
N GLU A 147 -8.77 15.10 -6.82
CA GLU A 147 -8.02 16.35 -6.65
C GLU A 147 -7.56 16.55 -5.21
N ILE A 148 -8.39 16.20 -4.22
CA ILE A 148 -8.04 16.32 -2.79
C ILE A 148 -6.81 15.48 -2.41
N LEU A 149 -6.56 14.35 -3.09
CA LEU A 149 -5.35 13.56 -2.88
C LEU A 149 -4.11 14.24 -3.48
N VAL A 150 -4.28 14.92 -4.61
CA VAL A 150 -3.21 15.72 -5.24
C VAL A 150 -2.85 16.89 -4.33
N GLU A 151 -3.82 17.66 -3.88
CA GLU A 151 -3.63 18.81 -3.00
C GLU A 151 -2.86 18.43 -1.75
N LYS A 152 -3.27 17.37 -1.05
CA LYS A 152 -2.59 16.90 0.17
C LYS A 152 -1.16 16.44 -0.08
N ARG A 153 -0.89 15.85 -1.26
CA ARG A 153 0.47 15.48 -1.64
C ARG A 153 1.34 16.70 -1.94
N VAL A 154 0.78 17.72 -2.59
CA VAL A 154 1.47 19.00 -2.84
C VAL A 154 1.73 19.72 -1.53
N GLU A 155 0.77 19.76 -0.61
CA GLU A 155 0.91 20.34 0.74
C GLU A 155 2.09 19.69 1.47
N PHE A 156 2.13 18.35 1.53
CA PHE A 156 3.24 17.60 2.14
C PHE A 156 4.60 17.97 1.55
N PHE A 157 4.74 18.00 0.22
CA PHE A 157 6.01 18.35 -0.41
C PHE A 157 6.36 19.84 -0.27
N THR A 158 5.34 20.70 -0.17
CA THR A 158 5.52 22.14 0.09
C THR A 158 6.10 22.35 1.47
N GLU A 159 5.59 21.65 2.49
CA GLU A 159 6.15 21.71 3.84
C GLU A 159 7.56 21.11 3.91
N LEU A 160 7.78 19.97 3.25
CA LEU A 160 9.07 19.27 3.26
C LEU A 160 10.18 20.06 2.56
N LEU A 161 9.89 20.65 1.39
CA LEU A 161 10.87 21.22 0.48
C LEU A 161 10.76 22.75 0.35
N SER A 162 9.82 23.38 1.07
CA SER A 162 9.53 24.81 0.94
C SER A 162 9.30 25.22 -0.52
N LEU A 163 8.40 24.51 -1.22
CA LEU A 163 8.15 24.72 -2.64
C LEU A 163 7.61 26.12 -2.94
N THR A 164 8.13 26.73 -4.01
CA THR A 164 7.58 27.99 -4.55
C THR A 164 6.22 27.76 -5.22
N ALA A 165 5.44 28.84 -5.44
CA ALA A 165 4.14 28.74 -6.11
C ALA A 165 4.23 28.11 -7.52
N ASP A 166 5.28 28.42 -8.27
CA ASP A 166 5.50 27.83 -9.60
C ASP A 166 5.80 26.33 -9.50
N GLN A 167 6.61 25.91 -8.52
CA GLN A 167 6.89 24.50 -8.27
C GLN A 167 5.65 23.74 -7.79
N GLN A 168 4.80 24.35 -6.95
CA GLN A 168 3.54 23.75 -6.50
C GLN A 168 2.60 23.45 -7.67
N ASN A 169 2.48 24.36 -8.64
CA ASN A 169 1.69 24.14 -9.84
C ASN A 169 2.21 22.97 -10.68
N ILE A 170 3.55 22.86 -10.81
CA ILE A 170 4.18 21.73 -11.52
C ILE A 170 3.92 20.41 -10.78
N PHE A 171 4.07 20.39 -9.47
CA PHE A 171 3.82 19.21 -8.65
C PHE A 171 2.35 18.78 -8.69
N SER A 172 1.41 19.72 -8.67
CA SER A 172 -0.02 19.43 -8.79
C SER A 172 -0.33 18.71 -10.10
N ALA A 173 0.12 19.24 -11.24
CA ALA A 173 -0.06 18.61 -12.53
C ALA A 173 0.60 17.23 -12.61
N MET A 174 1.82 17.10 -12.08
CA MET A 174 2.58 15.85 -12.06
C MET A 174 1.88 14.76 -11.23
N PHE A 175 1.39 15.09 -10.03
CA PHE A 175 0.69 14.12 -9.19
C PHE A 175 -0.71 13.78 -9.68
N ALA A 176 -1.40 14.72 -10.32
CA ALA A 176 -2.65 14.44 -11.00
C ALA A 176 -2.44 13.43 -12.13
N GLN A 177 -1.45 13.66 -13.00
CA GLN A 177 -1.13 12.74 -14.09
C GLN A 177 -0.67 11.37 -13.57
N PHE A 178 0.28 11.36 -12.62
CA PHE A 178 0.74 10.11 -11.99
C PHE A 178 -0.43 9.33 -11.37
N GLY A 179 -1.34 10.02 -10.70
CA GLY A 179 -2.54 9.42 -10.12
C GLY A 179 -3.47 8.78 -11.17
N GLN A 180 -3.58 9.38 -12.36
CA GLN A 180 -4.35 8.80 -13.46
C GLN A 180 -3.64 7.60 -14.09
N ASP A 181 -2.34 7.72 -14.39
CA ASP A 181 -1.53 6.63 -14.93
C ASP A 181 -1.58 5.39 -14.01
N MET A 182 -1.61 5.63 -12.71
CA MET A 182 -1.78 4.64 -11.66
C MET A 182 -3.12 3.88 -11.74
N LEU A 183 -4.22 4.59 -12.03
CA LEU A 183 -5.54 3.98 -12.21
C LEU A 183 -5.58 3.18 -13.51
N GLU A 184 -5.09 3.76 -14.60
CA GLU A 184 -5.03 3.10 -15.90
C GLU A 184 -4.16 1.84 -15.88
N ALA A 185 -3.00 1.88 -15.20
CA ALA A 185 -2.14 0.71 -15.03
C ALA A 185 -2.87 -0.44 -14.33
N ARG A 186 -3.70 -0.13 -13.32
CA ARG A 186 -4.49 -1.12 -12.58
C ARG A 186 -5.61 -1.72 -13.42
N ASP A 187 -6.26 -0.90 -14.24
CA ASP A 187 -7.36 -1.36 -15.09
C ASP A 187 -6.87 -2.19 -16.29
N ASN A 188 -5.66 -1.91 -16.77
CA ASN A 188 -5.12 -2.53 -17.99
C ASN A 188 -4.17 -3.71 -17.73
N ALA A 189 -3.60 -3.86 -16.54
CA ALA A 189 -2.65 -4.94 -16.27
C ALA A 189 -3.28 -6.33 -16.40
N ALA A 190 -2.66 -7.22 -17.17
CA ALA A 190 -3.15 -8.58 -17.35
C ALA A 190 -2.88 -9.47 -16.14
N ASN A 191 -1.82 -9.17 -15.38
CA ASN A 191 -1.44 -9.90 -14.18
C ASN A 191 -0.69 -9.01 -13.17
N ARG A 192 -0.47 -9.53 -11.96
CA ARG A 192 0.19 -8.82 -10.86
C ARG A 192 1.63 -8.41 -11.15
N ARG A 193 2.38 -9.23 -11.87
CA ARG A 193 3.79 -8.96 -12.18
C ARG A 193 3.91 -7.78 -13.14
N GLU A 194 3.08 -7.77 -14.18
CA GLU A 194 2.98 -6.65 -15.13
C GLU A 194 2.54 -5.36 -14.42
N LEU A 195 1.53 -5.45 -13.55
CA LEU A 195 1.13 -4.32 -12.73
C LEU A 195 2.32 -3.80 -11.92
N HIS A 196 3.00 -4.66 -11.17
CA HIS A 196 4.14 -4.27 -10.34
C HIS A 196 5.28 -3.62 -11.15
N GLU A 197 5.65 -4.19 -12.31
CA GLU A 197 6.67 -3.62 -13.20
C GLU A 197 6.26 -2.23 -13.72
N THR A 198 5.00 -2.07 -14.13
CA THR A 198 4.45 -0.79 -14.61
C THR A 198 4.45 0.26 -13.50
N LEU A 199 3.98 -0.13 -12.31
CA LEU A 199 3.92 0.70 -11.12
C LEU A 199 5.29 1.17 -10.66
N ARG A 200 6.29 0.28 -10.71
CA ARG A 200 7.68 0.63 -10.43
C ARG A 200 8.20 1.67 -11.42
N ALA A 201 7.98 1.47 -12.72
CA ALA A 201 8.42 2.41 -13.75
C ALA A 201 7.77 3.80 -13.57
N LEU A 202 6.48 3.85 -13.25
CA LEU A 202 5.77 5.11 -12.97
C LEU A 202 6.40 5.86 -11.78
N PHE A 203 6.80 5.15 -10.72
CA PHE A 203 7.47 5.78 -9.58
C PHE A 203 8.88 6.27 -9.91
N GLU A 204 9.66 5.51 -10.67
CA GLU A 204 11.00 5.92 -11.12
C GLU A 204 10.93 7.16 -12.04
N GLU A 205 9.92 7.21 -12.91
CA GLU A 205 9.64 8.37 -13.75
C GLU A 205 9.22 9.60 -12.92
N LEU A 206 8.27 9.41 -11.98
CA LEU A 206 7.85 10.48 -11.06
C LEU A 206 9.03 11.05 -10.28
N ASP A 207 9.91 10.19 -9.76
CA ASP A 207 11.12 10.59 -9.04
C ASP A 207 12.07 11.44 -9.90
N THR A 208 12.25 11.03 -11.16
CA THR A 208 13.05 11.76 -12.15
C THR A 208 12.45 13.15 -12.42
N GLN A 209 11.13 13.23 -12.61
CA GLN A 209 10.43 14.49 -12.83
C GLN A 209 10.50 15.41 -11.61
N ILE A 210 10.34 14.88 -10.39
CA ILE A 210 10.52 15.63 -9.14
C ILE A 210 11.93 16.22 -9.09
N ALA A 211 12.96 15.39 -9.27
CA ALA A 211 14.35 15.82 -9.18
C ALA A 211 14.70 16.94 -10.18
N ALA A 212 14.07 16.95 -11.36
CA ALA A 212 14.29 17.96 -12.40
C ALA A 212 13.71 19.36 -12.04
N VAL A 213 12.72 19.43 -11.15
CA VAL A 213 12.04 20.67 -10.75
C VAL A 213 12.66 21.30 -9.50
N LEU A 214 13.39 20.52 -8.72
CA LEU A 214 14.01 20.95 -7.47
C LEU A 214 15.34 21.67 -7.72
N ASN A 215 15.64 22.66 -6.86
CA ASN A 215 16.98 23.23 -6.80
C ASN A 215 17.93 22.33 -5.99
N ALA A 216 19.22 22.68 -5.95
CA ALA A 216 20.24 21.85 -5.29
C ALA A 216 19.94 21.58 -3.81
N ASP A 217 19.54 22.60 -3.05
CA ASP A 217 19.26 22.48 -1.61
C ASP A 217 18.01 21.62 -1.38
N GLN A 218 16.95 21.84 -2.16
CA GLN A 218 15.72 21.03 -2.11
C GLN A 218 15.98 19.57 -2.48
N LEU A 219 16.83 19.33 -3.48
CA LEU A 219 17.19 17.98 -3.92
C LEU A 219 17.95 17.21 -2.84
N GLU A 220 18.80 17.88 -2.05
CA GLU A 220 19.47 17.25 -0.90
C GLU A 220 18.48 16.82 0.19
N VAL A 221 17.52 17.70 0.53
CA VAL A 221 16.45 17.36 1.49
C VAL A 221 15.60 16.19 0.98
N TYR A 222 15.24 16.23 -0.31
CA TYR A 222 14.47 15.18 -0.95
C TYR A 222 15.20 13.82 -0.93
N ASN A 223 16.48 13.80 -1.30
CA ASN A 223 17.29 12.58 -1.28
C ASN A 223 17.49 12.03 0.14
N THR A 224 17.67 12.91 1.14
CA THR A 224 17.76 12.52 2.55
C THR A 224 16.46 11.88 3.02
N TRP A 225 15.33 12.50 2.70
CA TRP A 225 14.00 11.97 2.99
C TRP A 225 13.76 10.62 2.31
N LYS A 226 14.16 10.45 1.05
CA LYS A 226 14.10 9.16 0.34
C LYS A 226 14.98 8.09 0.98
N ALA A 227 16.21 8.44 1.39
CA ALA A 227 17.11 7.49 2.02
C ALA A 227 16.58 7.01 3.38
N GLU A 228 15.97 7.91 4.16
CA GLU A 228 15.33 7.54 5.42
C GLU A 228 14.14 6.61 5.17
N ARG A 229 13.32 6.92 4.15
CA ARG A 229 12.22 6.06 3.70
C ARG A 229 12.70 4.64 3.36
N GLU A 230 13.79 4.51 2.61
CA GLU A 230 14.37 3.21 2.25
C GLU A 230 14.87 2.42 3.48
N ARG A 231 15.43 3.10 4.50
CA ARG A 231 15.88 2.44 5.74
C ARG A 231 14.75 1.82 6.53
N HIS A 232 13.57 2.44 6.51
CA HIS A 232 12.37 1.93 7.19
C HIS A 232 11.63 0.88 6.37
N ARG A 233 12.06 0.60 5.12
CA ARG A 233 11.55 -0.57 4.41
C ARG A 233 12.04 -1.83 5.13
N PRO A 234 11.13 -2.78 5.43
CA PRO A 234 11.54 -4.05 5.98
C PRO A 234 12.55 -4.69 5.02
N HIS A 235 13.80 -4.81 5.46
CA HIS A 235 14.84 -5.42 4.65
C HIS A 235 14.51 -6.90 4.48
N HIS A 236 14.24 -7.34 3.24
CA HIS A 236 14.30 -8.75 2.92
C HIS A 236 15.71 -9.24 3.18
N ARG A 237 15.84 -10.10 4.20
CA ARG A 237 17.02 -10.94 4.31
C ARG A 237 16.95 -11.95 3.15
N PRO A 238 18.01 -12.08 2.33
CA PRO A 238 18.04 -13.06 1.25
C PRO A 238 17.91 -14.49 1.76
#